data_AF-A0A0Q4FGU7-F1
#
_entry.id   AF-A0A0Q4FGU7-F1
#
_cell.length_a   1.000
_cell.length_b   1.000
_cell.length_c   1.000
_cell.angle_alpha   90.00
_cell.angle_beta   90.00
_cell.angle_gamma   90.00
#
_symmetry.space_group_name_H-M   'P 1'
#
loop_
_entity.id
_entity.type
_entity.pdbx_description
1 polymer ?
#
loop_
_entity_poly.entity_id
_entity_poly.type
_entity_poly.pdbx_seq_one_letter_code
_entity_poly.pdbx_strand_id
1 'polypeptide(L)'
;MFGGLFFYHNGEIVDPAVQTETPPPRHMLVTGVGRGGTTAAACMIEALGFKAEGANLYRESKHLFEYIRDGNGAAAAEHLKSWSTSEDRMFWKDPKIWVPTFDPFLSMIPDDIGVLVIVRDPLNIAARNAALRSADILAETLAAAKSTVKLVSRMPVLTKRSAIVMSYEKLMLNTAEVVNEIARYLGITSEEAIAKAITMIEPTPSFYQGQFDSHISRKTETPATSTTPPPAPSPPPSPAPPEASADDAKADPAPPVADDAATVAEVPVKPASSAPKPPAPSARHGGGKRARRRRK
;
A
#
# COMPACT_ATOMS: atom_id res chain seq x y z
N MET A 1 -13.03 -5.12 23.34
CA MET A 1 -13.10 -4.51 21.99
C MET A 1 -11.65 -4.38 21.55
N PHE A 2 -11.23 -5.09 20.49
CA PHE A 2 -9.82 -5.15 20.05
C PHE A 2 -9.24 -3.74 19.91
N GLY A 3 -7.95 -3.55 20.23
CA GLY A 3 -7.23 -2.26 20.30
C GLY A 3 -7.16 -1.47 18.98
N GLY A 4 -8.06 -1.73 18.04
CA GLY A 4 -8.19 -1.08 16.76
C GLY A 4 -7.45 -1.73 15.62
N LEU A 5 -7.02 -2.96 15.85
CA LEU A 5 -6.57 -3.90 14.84
C LEU A 5 -7.73 -4.78 14.41
N PHE A 6 -7.79 -5.07 13.12
CA PHE A 6 -8.65 -6.10 12.57
C PHE A 6 -7.77 -7.16 11.91
N PHE A 7 -7.90 -8.39 12.39
CA PHE A 7 -7.21 -9.54 11.82
C PHE A 7 -8.19 -10.25 10.91
N TYR A 8 -7.73 -10.64 9.72
CA TYR A 8 -8.52 -11.32 8.72
C TYR A 8 -7.87 -12.64 8.35
N HIS A 9 -8.70 -13.62 8.03
CA HIS A 9 -8.32 -14.84 7.34
C HIS A 9 -9.46 -15.23 6.40
N ASN A 10 -9.16 -15.48 5.11
CA ASN A 10 -10.17 -15.83 4.09
C ASN A 10 -11.37 -14.87 4.01
N GLY A 11 -11.15 -13.58 4.27
CA GLY A 11 -12.17 -12.52 4.22
C GLY A 11 -12.95 -12.32 5.52
N GLU A 12 -12.76 -13.17 6.52
CA GLU A 12 -13.47 -13.11 7.79
C GLU A 12 -12.60 -12.47 8.88
N ILE A 13 -13.23 -11.70 9.78
CA ILE A 13 -12.53 -11.13 10.94
C ILE A 13 -12.29 -12.26 11.95
N VAL A 14 -11.04 -12.42 12.37
CA VAL A 14 -10.62 -13.43 13.35
C VAL A 14 -10.15 -12.75 14.64
N ASP A 15 -10.36 -13.42 15.76
CA ASP A 15 -9.79 -13.00 17.05
C ASP A 15 -8.36 -13.53 17.15
N PRO A 16 -7.33 -12.68 17.30
CA PRO A 16 -5.94 -13.12 17.40
C PRO A 16 -5.65 -13.94 18.67
N ALA A 17 -6.51 -13.90 19.69
CA ALA A 17 -6.40 -14.70 20.91
C ALA A 17 -6.97 -16.12 20.75
N VAL A 18 -7.87 -16.32 19.79
CA VAL A 18 -8.35 -17.64 19.44
C VAL A 18 -7.29 -18.25 18.54
N GLN A 19 -6.57 -19.27 19.04
CA GLN A 19 -5.64 -20.03 18.21
C GLN A 19 -6.39 -20.56 16.98
N THR A 20 -6.16 -19.93 15.84
CA THR A 20 -6.64 -20.44 14.57
C THR A 20 -5.84 -21.70 14.25
N GLU A 21 -6.49 -22.73 13.71
CA GLU A 21 -5.78 -23.90 13.17
C GLU A 21 -4.79 -23.50 12.05
N THR A 22 -4.97 -22.30 11.48
CA THR A 22 -4.05 -21.70 10.52
C THR A 22 -2.75 -21.24 11.20
N PRO A 23 -1.57 -21.66 10.71
CA PRO A 23 -0.29 -21.18 11.20
C PRO A 23 -0.13 -19.67 10.94
N PRO A 24 0.63 -18.95 11.79
CA PRO A 24 0.99 -17.56 11.55
C PRO A 24 1.67 -17.36 10.19
N PRO A 25 1.46 -16.22 9.52
CA PRO A 25 2.17 -15.93 8.28
C PRO A 25 3.67 -15.85 8.53
N ARG A 26 4.45 -16.49 7.65
CA ARG A 26 5.93 -16.57 7.74
C ARG A 26 6.59 -15.32 7.17
N HIS A 27 5.96 -14.74 6.15
CA HIS A 27 6.42 -13.51 5.50
C HIS A 27 5.32 -12.46 5.53
N MET A 28 5.67 -11.20 5.29
CA MET A 28 4.71 -10.09 5.35
C MET A 28 4.82 -9.18 4.13
N LEU A 29 3.68 -8.83 3.56
CA LEU A 29 3.50 -7.68 2.69
C LEU A 29 3.05 -6.48 3.53
N VAL A 30 3.75 -5.36 3.50
CA VAL A 30 3.34 -4.11 4.14
C VAL A 30 2.86 -3.13 3.09
N THR A 31 1.61 -2.68 3.23
CA THR A 31 0.99 -1.71 2.33
C THR A 31 0.10 -0.70 3.05
N GLY A 32 -0.33 0.32 2.33
CA GLY A 32 -1.15 1.43 2.80
C GLY A 32 -1.14 2.55 1.78
N VAL A 33 -1.64 3.73 2.12
CA VAL A 33 -1.49 4.92 1.27
C VAL A 33 -0.10 5.53 1.48
N GLY A 34 0.48 6.16 0.45
CA GLY A 34 1.71 6.95 0.61
C GLY A 34 1.57 7.98 1.74
N ARG A 35 2.58 8.04 2.62
CA ARG A 35 2.57 8.82 3.89
C ARG A 35 1.52 8.38 4.94
N GLY A 36 0.84 7.25 4.71
CA GLY A 36 -0.09 6.64 5.64
C GLY A 36 0.55 5.88 6.82
N GLY A 37 1.88 5.91 6.95
CA GLY A 37 2.59 5.22 8.04
C GLY A 37 3.20 3.86 7.64
N THR A 38 3.23 3.52 6.34
CA THR A 38 3.81 2.24 5.86
C THR A 38 5.26 2.04 6.30
N THR A 39 6.06 3.10 6.38
CA THR A 39 7.44 3.01 6.90
C THR A 39 7.49 2.71 8.39
N ALA A 40 6.60 3.30 9.21
CA ALA A 40 6.53 2.97 10.64
C ALA A 40 6.14 1.50 10.86
N ALA A 41 5.16 1.03 10.08
CA ALA A 41 4.76 -0.37 10.06
C ALA A 41 5.90 -1.30 9.60
N ALA A 42 6.65 -0.93 8.57
CA ALA A 42 7.82 -1.69 8.11
C ALA A 42 8.93 -1.74 9.16
N CYS A 43 9.25 -0.62 9.82
CA CYS A 43 10.22 -0.60 10.92
C CYS A 43 9.77 -1.52 12.06
N MET A 44 8.50 -1.47 12.47
CA MET A 44 7.96 -2.37 13.49
C MET A 44 8.14 -3.84 13.10
N ILE A 45 7.78 -4.22 11.87
CA ILE A 45 7.94 -5.59 11.36
C ILE A 45 9.42 -6.00 11.32
N GLU A 46 10.31 -5.09 10.94
CA GLU A 46 11.76 -5.31 10.97
C GLU A 46 12.29 -5.56 12.39
N ALA A 47 11.86 -4.75 13.37
CA ALA A 47 12.25 -4.95 14.78
C ALA A 47 11.71 -6.25 15.37
N LEU A 48 10.55 -6.70 14.88
CA LEU A 48 9.97 -8.00 15.22
C LEU A 48 10.74 -9.18 14.60
N GLY A 49 11.83 -8.93 13.86
CA GLY A 49 12.75 -9.95 13.37
C GLY A 49 12.56 -10.35 11.91
N PHE A 50 11.73 -9.64 11.15
CA PHE A 50 11.63 -9.83 9.71
C PHE A 50 12.75 -9.07 8.98
N LYS A 51 13.31 -9.65 7.93
CA LYS A 51 14.31 -9.00 7.09
C LYS A 51 13.62 -8.30 5.90
N ALA A 52 14.01 -7.05 5.65
CA ALA A 52 13.49 -6.28 4.51
C ALA A 52 14.08 -6.79 3.19
N GLU A 53 13.23 -6.95 2.17
CA GLU A 53 13.71 -7.10 0.80
C GLU A 53 14.21 -5.74 0.29
N GLY A 54 15.51 -5.60 0.04
CA GLY A 54 16.10 -4.41 -0.58
C GLY A 54 15.83 -3.12 0.21
N ALA A 55 16.50 -2.93 1.35
CA ALA A 55 16.26 -1.79 2.23
C ALA A 55 16.84 -0.48 1.67
N ASN A 56 16.02 0.30 0.94
CA ASN A 56 16.28 1.75 0.87
C ASN A 56 15.93 2.42 2.22
N LEU A 57 16.15 3.74 2.32
CA LEU A 57 15.85 4.50 3.54
C LEU A 57 14.38 4.35 4.00
N TYR A 58 13.47 4.10 3.07
CA TYR A 58 12.04 3.90 3.34
C TYR A 58 11.65 2.44 3.50
N ARG A 59 12.58 1.47 3.39
CA ARG A 59 12.29 0.03 3.33
C ARG A 59 11.38 -0.37 2.17
N GLU A 60 11.30 0.42 1.11
CA GLU A 60 10.56 0.04 -0.11
C GLU A 60 11.40 -0.93 -0.90
N SER A 61 10.80 -2.04 -1.28
CA SER A 61 11.55 -3.09 -1.96
C SER A 61 11.57 -2.87 -3.45
N LYS A 62 12.73 -3.12 -4.02
CA LYS A 62 13.05 -2.72 -5.38
C LYS A 62 12.67 -3.79 -6.41
N HIS A 63 13.06 -5.05 -6.18
CA HIS A 63 13.00 -6.07 -7.24
C HIS A 63 11.57 -6.50 -7.55
N LEU A 64 10.77 -6.76 -6.51
CA LEU A 64 9.37 -7.16 -6.72
C LEU A 64 8.54 -6.09 -7.43
N PHE A 65 8.77 -4.81 -7.11
CA PHE A 65 8.15 -3.70 -7.82
C PHE A 65 8.57 -3.65 -9.29
N GLU A 66 9.86 -3.86 -9.58
CA GLU A 66 10.38 -3.87 -10.95
C GLU A 66 9.75 -4.99 -11.78
N TYR A 67 9.64 -6.20 -11.26
CA TYR A 67 8.99 -7.31 -11.97
C TYR A 67 7.53 -7.02 -12.31
N ILE A 68 6.78 -6.42 -11.37
CA ILE A 68 5.37 -6.11 -11.61
C ILE A 68 5.22 -4.95 -12.58
N ARG A 69 6.01 -3.88 -12.43
CA ARG A 69 6.01 -2.71 -13.32
C ARG A 69 6.34 -3.12 -14.76
N ASP A 70 7.30 -4.03 -14.93
CA ASP A 70 7.78 -4.46 -16.23
C ASP A 70 6.89 -5.58 -16.84
N GLY A 71 5.77 -5.91 -16.19
CA GLY A 71 4.82 -6.93 -16.67
C GLY A 71 5.35 -8.37 -16.57
N ASN A 72 6.46 -8.58 -15.86
CA ASN A 72 7.11 -9.88 -15.72
C ASN A 72 6.52 -10.67 -14.55
N GLY A 73 5.26 -11.09 -14.70
CA GLY A 73 4.54 -11.85 -13.67
C GLY A 73 5.21 -13.17 -13.30
N ALA A 74 5.88 -13.83 -14.26
CA ALA A 74 6.62 -15.07 -14.01
C ALA A 74 7.79 -14.83 -13.04
N ALA A 75 8.62 -13.80 -13.28
CA ALA A 75 9.71 -13.45 -12.37
C ALA A 75 9.20 -13.02 -10.99
N ALA A 76 8.07 -12.28 -10.94
CA ALA A 76 7.45 -11.91 -9.66
C ALA A 76 6.99 -13.15 -8.87
N ALA A 77 6.37 -14.13 -9.53
CA ALA A 77 5.94 -15.37 -8.91
C ALA A 77 7.12 -16.23 -8.44
N GLU A 78 8.17 -16.37 -9.24
CA GLU A 78 9.40 -17.06 -8.84
C GLU A 78 10.06 -16.38 -7.64
N HIS A 79 10.11 -15.04 -7.65
CA HIS A 79 10.64 -14.27 -6.54
C HIS A 79 9.86 -14.53 -5.24
N LEU A 80 8.53 -14.46 -5.28
CA LEU A 80 7.69 -14.77 -4.12
C LEU A 80 7.85 -16.22 -3.65
N LYS A 81 7.92 -17.17 -4.58
CA LYS A 81 8.12 -18.59 -4.25
C LYS A 81 9.45 -18.83 -3.55
N SER A 82 10.50 -18.09 -3.91
CA SER A 82 11.80 -18.18 -3.24
C SER A 82 11.72 -17.79 -1.75
N TRP A 83 10.75 -16.96 -1.38
CA TRP A 83 10.54 -16.57 0.02
C TRP A 83 9.94 -17.70 0.82
N SER A 84 8.94 -18.41 0.28
CA SER A 84 8.35 -19.57 0.96
C SER A 84 9.39 -20.65 1.30
N THR A 85 10.53 -20.68 0.58
CA THR A 85 11.68 -21.56 0.88
C THR A 85 12.74 -20.94 1.80
N SER A 86 12.71 -19.62 2.05
CA SER A 86 13.68 -18.92 2.90
C SER A 86 13.48 -19.23 4.36
N GLU A 87 14.53 -19.71 5.04
CA GLU A 87 14.56 -19.90 6.51
C GLU A 87 14.27 -18.62 7.29
N ASP A 88 14.69 -17.47 6.74
CA ASP A 88 14.42 -16.17 7.32
C ASP A 88 12.97 -15.73 7.11
N ARG A 89 12.40 -15.05 8.12
CA ARG A 89 11.17 -14.28 7.96
C ARG A 89 11.47 -13.03 7.15
N MET A 90 10.75 -12.82 6.05
CA MET A 90 11.00 -11.72 5.11
C MET A 90 9.80 -10.79 5.06
N PHE A 91 10.02 -9.50 4.81
CA PHE A 91 8.94 -8.58 4.49
C PHE A 91 9.21 -7.75 3.23
N TRP A 92 8.12 -7.47 2.52
CA TRP A 92 8.03 -6.57 1.38
C TRP A 92 7.29 -5.30 1.81
N LYS A 93 7.66 -4.13 1.28
CA LYS A 93 6.87 -2.91 1.47
C LYS A 93 6.59 -2.21 0.15
N ASP A 94 5.30 -2.02 -0.15
CA ASP A 94 4.85 -1.18 -1.26
C ASP A 94 3.56 -0.41 -0.90
N PRO A 95 3.60 0.93 -0.85
CA PRO A 95 2.44 1.78 -0.53
C PRO A 95 1.44 1.94 -1.70
N LYS A 96 1.57 1.19 -2.78
CA LYS A 96 0.76 1.32 -4.01
C LYS A 96 0.27 0.00 -4.58
N ILE A 97 0.63 -1.14 -4.00
CA ILE A 97 0.20 -2.47 -4.46
C ILE A 97 -1.34 -2.68 -4.54
N TRP A 98 -2.12 -1.81 -3.92
CA TRP A 98 -3.58 -1.88 -3.94
C TRP A 98 -4.20 -1.36 -5.25
N VAL A 99 -3.44 -0.77 -6.17
CA VAL A 99 -4.00 -0.29 -7.44
C VAL A 99 -4.33 -1.45 -8.41
N PRO A 100 -5.35 -1.32 -9.30
CA PRO A 100 -5.86 -2.45 -10.10
C PRO A 100 -4.84 -3.18 -10.98
N THR A 101 -3.75 -2.50 -11.38
CA THR A 101 -2.69 -3.12 -12.18
C THR A 101 -1.96 -4.25 -11.45
N PHE A 102 -2.07 -4.31 -10.11
CA PHE A 102 -1.48 -5.33 -9.27
C PHE A 102 -2.44 -6.51 -8.98
N ASP A 103 -3.66 -6.51 -9.53
CA ASP A 103 -4.65 -7.56 -9.27
C ASP A 103 -4.15 -8.98 -9.64
N PRO A 104 -3.53 -9.18 -10.82
CA PRO A 104 -2.93 -10.48 -11.14
C PRO A 104 -1.86 -10.85 -10.11
N PHE A 105 -1.06 -9.88 -9.68
CA PHE A 105 -0.01 -10.10 -8.69
C PHE A 105 -0.57 -10.51 -7.32
N LEU A 106 -1.59 -9.81 -6.81
CA LEU A 106 -2.22 -10.12 -5.51
C LEU A 106 -2.75 -11.55 -5.46
N SER A 107 -3.20 -12.09 -6.59
CA SER A 107 -3.65 -13.47 -6.71
C SER A 107 -2.53 -14.51 -6.69
N MET A 108 -1.29 -14.12 -7.04
CA MET A 108 -0.11 -14.99 -7.07
C MET A 108 0.68 -15.03 -5.77
N ILE A 109 0.45 -14.08 -4.85
CA ILE A 109 1.08 -14.11 -3.52
C ILE A 109 0.78 -15.50 -2.89
N PRO A 110 1.74 -16.18 -2.25
CA PRO A 110 1.49 -17.41 -1.50
C PRO A 110 0.75 -17.19 -0.15
N ASP A 111 0.10 -18.23 0.38
CA ASP A 111 -0.70 -18.12 1.62
C ASP A 111 0.12 -17.96 2.91
N ASP A 112 1.40 -18.33 2.86
CA ASP A 112 2.36 -18.10 3.96
C ASP A 112 2.86 -16.65 4.02
N ILE A 113 2.43 -15.79 3.07
CA ILE A 113 2.68 -14.35 3.09
C ILE A 113 1.42 -13.62 3.56
N GLY A 114 1.48 -13.05 4.76
CA GLY A 114 0.42 -12.22 5.32
C GLY A 114 0.45 -10.79 4.78
N VAL A 115 -0.66 -10.07 4.89
CA VAL A 115 -0.78 -8.67 4.43
C VAL A 115 -1.03 -7.73 5.59
N LEU A 116 -0.15 -6.78 5.82
CA LEU A 116 -0.28 -5.68 6.77
C LEU A 116 -0.75 -4.42 6.02
N VAL A 117 -2.01 -4.05 6.20
CA VAL A 117 -2.58 -2.81 5.65
C VAL A 117 -2.61 -1.75 6.74
N ILE A 118 -1.92 -0.63 6.52
CA ILE A 118 -2.02 0.55 7.39
C ILE A 118 -2.87 1.64 6.73
N VAL A 119 -3.87 2.12 7.48
CA VAL A 119 -4.73 3.24 7.10
C VAL A 119 -4.44 4.43 8.01
N ARG A 120 -4.64 5.64 7.48
CA ARG A 120 -4.42 6.90 8.18
C ARG A 120 -5.47 7.91 7.75
N ASP A 121 -5.77 8.87 8.62
CA ASP A 121 -6.63 9.99 8.29
C ASP A 121 -6.13 10.72 7.02
N PRO A 122 -6.97 10.90 5.97
CA PRO A 122 -6.63 11.65 4.78
C PRO A 122 -6.11 13.07 5.04
N LEU A 123 -6.62 13.77 6.06
CA LEU A 123 -6.14 15.11 6.43
C LEU A 123 -4.70 15.06 6.93
N ASN A 124 -4.35 14.06 7.73
CA ASN A 124 -2.98 13.86 8.21
C ASN A 124 -2.01 13.50 7.06
N ILE A 125 -2.48 12.71 6.09
CA ILE A 125 -1.71 12.43 4.87
C ILE A 125 -1.49 13.72 4.07
N ALA A 126 -2.56 14.50 3.87
CA ALA A 126 -2.54 15.73 3.11
C ALA A 126 -1.66 16.80 3.73
N ALA A 127 -1.76 17.02 5.05
CA ALA A 127 -0.91 17.94 5.78
C ALA A 127 0.58 17.62 5.57
N ARG A 128 0.93 16.33 5.61
CA ARG A 128 2.31 15.89 5.37
C ARG A 128 2.76 16.08 3.92
N ASN A 129 1.90 15.81 2.95
CA ASN A 129 2.23 16.04 1.54
C ASN A 129 2.35 17.53 1.21
N ALA A 130 1.41 18.35 1.70
CA ALA A 130 1.41 19.79 1.51
C ALA A 130 2.68 20.41 2.07
N ALA A 131 3.09 20.01 3.29
CA ALA A 131 4.32 20.47 3.91
C ALA A 131 5.57 20.08 3.09
N LEU A 132 5.63 18.83 2.60
CA LEU A 132 6.78 18.34 1.82
C LEU A 132 6.89 18.97 0.42
N ARG A 133 5.75 19.26 -0.23
CA ARG A 133 5.71 19.74 -1.62
C ARG A 133 5.49 21.24 -1.74
N SER A 134 5.27 21.94 -0.62
CA SER A 134 4.74 23.31 -0.62
C SER A 134 3.46 23.43 -1.47
N ALA A 135 2.54 22.46 -1.34
CA ALA A 135 1.34 22.35 -2.17
C ALA A 135 0.08 22.83 -1.43
N ASP A 136 -1.01 23.05 -2.18
CA ASP A 136 -2.32 23.41 -1.63
C ASP A 136 -2.91 22.26 -0.79
N ILE A 137 -3.32 22.58 0.43
CA ILE A 137 -3.81 21.59 1.40
C ILE A 137 -5.15 20.97 1.00
N LEU A 138 -6.03 21.71 0.33
CA LEU A 138 -7.33 21.20 -0.10
C LEU A 138 -7.16 20.21 -1.25
N ALA A 139 -6.31 20.53 -2.22
CA ALA A 139 -5.95 19.64 -3.32
C ALA A 139 -5.30 18.33 -2.80
N GLU A 140 -4.36 18.43 -1.86
CA GLU A 140 -3.74 17.26 -1.24
C GLU A 140 -4.73 16.45 -0.39
N THR A 141 -5.70 17.11 0.27
CA THR A 141 -6.78 16.43 1.01
C THR A 141 -7.67 15.61 0.07
N LEU A 142 -8.09 16.20 -1.05
CA LEU A 142 -8.89 15.48 -2.05
C LEU A 142 -8.12 14.30 -2.64
N ALA A 143 -6.82 14.48 -2.93
CA ALA A 143 -5.96 13.41 -3.44
C ALA A 143 -5.79 12.28 -2.41
N ALA A 144 -5.52 12.62 -1.14
CA ALA A 144 -5.41 11.65 -0.06
C ALA A 144 -6.71 10.88 0.17
N ALA A 145 -7.85 11.57 0.20
CA ALA A 145 -9.16 10.95 0.36
C ALA A 145 -9.46 9.97 -0.79
N LYS A 146 -9.19 10.36 -2.05
CA LYS A 146 -9.34 9.48 -3.21
C LYS A 146 -8.46 8.22 -3.10
N SER A 147 -7.20 8.36 -2.67
CA SER A 147 -6.32 7.21 -2.47
C SER A 147 -6.79 6.31 -1.32
N THR A 148 -7.26 6.88 -0.22
CA THR A 148 -7.81 6.09 0.90
C THR A 148 -9.06 5.33 0.48
N VAL A 149 -9.99 5.96 -0.25
CA VAL A 149 -11.18 5.27 -0.79
C VAL A 149 -10.78 4.12 -1.72
N LYS A 150 -9.79 4.33 -2.59
CA LYS A 150 -9.27 3.26 -3.46
C LYS A 150 -8.61 2.13 -2.67
N LEU A 151 -7.86 2.41 -1.61
CA LEU A 151 -7.33 1.36 -0.74
C LEU A 151 -8.46 0.58 -0.06
N VAL A 152 -9.44 1.28 0.51
CA VAL A 152 -10.56 0.67 1.23
C VAL A 152 -11.43 -0.19 0.30
N SER A 153 -11.67 0.24 -0.95
CA SER A 153 -12.44 -0.55 -1.91
C SER A 153 -11.74 -1.86 -2.33
N ARG A 154 -10.45 -1.98 -2.03
CA ARG A 154 -9.60 -3.15 -2.35
C ARG A 154 -9.42 -4.09 -1.18
N MET A 155 -9.93 -3.74 0.00
CA MET A 155 -9.91 -4.59 1.18
C MET A 155 -10.49 -5.98 0.92
N PRO A 156 -11.62 -6.17 0.20
CA PRO A 156 -12.13 -7.52 -0.08
C PRO A 156 -11.19 -8.43 -0.87
N VAL A 157 -10.19 -7.86 -1.56
CA VAL A 157 -9.15 -8.64 -2.24
C VAL A 157 -7.98 -8.91 -1.29
N LEU A 158 -7.54 -7.89 -0.56
CA LEU A 158 -6.42 -7.98 0.37
C LEU A 158 -6.71 -8.89 1.58
N THR A 159 -7.97 -8.94 2.04
CA THR A 159 -8.37 -9.71 3.22
C THR A 159 -8.77 -11.15 2.93
N LYS A 160 -8.78 -11.59 1.65
CA LYS A 160 -8.94 -13.02 1.29
C LYS A 160 -7.80 -13.90 1.80
N ARG A 161 -6.79 -13.29 2.41
CA ARG A 161 -5.58 -13.92 2.95
C ARG A 161 -5.49 -13.62 4.44
N SER A 162 -4.48 -14.19 5.10
CA SER A 162 -4.07 -13.73 6.42
C SER A 162 -3.68 -12.25 6.34
N ALA A 163 -4.49 -11.36 6.92
CA ALA A 163 -4.25 -9.93 6.84
C ALA A 163 -4.47 -9.23 8.19
N ILE A 164 -3.74 -8.15 8.40
CA ILE A 164 -3.84 -7.27 9.56
C ILE A 164 -4.14 -5.88 9.03
N VAL A 165 -5.21 -5.27 9.53
CA VAL A 165 -5.61 -3.92 9.17
C VAL A 165 -5.49 -3.05 10.40
N MET A 166 -4.68 -2.00 10.32
CA MET A 166 -4.41 -1.12 11.44
C MET A 166 -4.60 0.36 11.08
N SER A 167 -5.04 1.15 12.06
CA SER A 167 -4.96 2.61 11.99
C SER A 167 -3.60 3.09 12.50
N TYR A 168 -2.97 3.98 11.75
CA TYR A 168 -1.74 4.65 12.15
C TYR A 168 -1.93 5.46 13.44
N GLU A 169 -3.04 6.16 13.59
CA GLU A 169 -3.36 6.94 14.79
C GLU A 169 -3.40 6.04 16.03
N LYS A 170 -4.00 4.85 15.93
CA LYS A 170 -4.05 3.89 17.04
C LYS A 170 -2.69 3.28 17.34
N LEU A 171 -1.88 3.03 16.31
CA LEU A 171 -0.48 2.61 16.49
C LEU A 171 0.32 3.66 17.28
N MET A 172 0.07 4.96 17.07
CA MET A 172 0.73 6.02 17.82
C MET A 172 0.17 6.19 19.25
N LEU A 173 -1.13 6.01 19.45
CA LEU A 173 -1.77 6.20 20.76
C LEU A 173 -1.49 5.03 21.73
N ASN A 174 -1.53 3.80 21.22
CA ASN A 174 -1.43 2.58 22.02
C ASN A 174 -0.34 1.65 21.49
N THR A 175 0.86 2.19 21.27
CA THR A 175 1.97 1.48 20.58
C THR A 175 2.27 0.11 21.20
N ALA A 176 2.41 0.04 22.53
CA ALA A 176 2.71 -1.21 23.22
C ALA A 176 1.62 -2.27 23.00
N GLU A 177 0.35 -1.90 23.11
CA GLU A 177 -0.77 -2.83 22.92
C GLU A 177 -0.82 -3.35 21.48
N VAL A 178 -0.72 -2.45 20.49
CA VAL A 178 -0.75 -2.78 19.06
C VAL A 178 0.41 -3.70 18.67
N VAL A 179 1.64 -3.39 19.13
CA VAL A 179 2.82 -4.24 18.86
C VAL A 179 2.66 -5.62 19.49
N ASN A 180 2.15 -5.72 20.71
CA ASN A 180 1.92 -7.00 21.38
C ASN A 180 0.85 -7.85 20.67
N GLU A 181 -0.24 -7.25 20.19
CA GLU A 181 -1.27 -7.97 19.42
C GLU A 181 -0.71 -8.49 18.09
N ILE A 182 0.09 -7.68 17.39
CA ILE A 182 0.74 -8.09 16.14
C ILE A 182 1.78 -9.19 16.40
N ALA A 183 2.62 -9.05 17.42
CA ALA A 183 3.61 -10.07 17.79
C ALA A 183 2.92 -11.41 18.10
N ARG A 184 1.80 -11.38 18.85
CA ARG A 184 1.00 -12.56 19.14
C ARG A 184 0.46 -13.21 17.87
N TYR A 185 -0.14 -12.41 16.97
CA TYR A 185 -0.65 -12.92 15.69
C TYR A 185 0.44 -13.53 14.81
N LEU A 186 1.65 -12.95 14.82
CA LEU A 186 2.81 -13.45 14.07
C LEU A 186 3.56 -14.60 14.79
N GLY A 187 3.09 -15.04 15.96
CA GLY A 187 3.72 -16.09 16.76
C GLY A 187 5.12 -15.71 17.27
N ILE A 188 5.33 -14.44 17.59
CA ILE A 188 6.61 -13.91 18.11
C ILE A 188 6.52 -13.83 19.63
N THR A 189 7.46 -14.51 20.30
CA THR A 189 7.54 -14.58 21.76
C THR A 189 8.76 -13.88 22.35
N SER A 190 9.66 -13.37 21.50
CA SER A 190 10.86 -12.66 21.97
C SER A 190 10.50 -11.31 22.57
N GLU A 191 10.63 -11.18 23.89
CA GLU A 191 10.39 -9.93 24.62
C GLU A 191 11.33 -8.81 24.15
N GLU A 192 12.58 -9.14 23.81
CA GLU A 192 13.55 -8.19 23.27
C GLU A 192 13.10 -7.61 21.92
N ALA A 193 12.63 -8.46 21.00
CA ALA A 193 12.14 -8.03 19.70
C ALA A 193 10.88 -7.16 19.84
N ILE A 194 9.97 -7.52 20.75
CA ILE A 194 8.77 -6.75 21.06
C ILE A 194 9.14 -5.38 21.65
N ALA A 195 10.02 -5.34 22.65
CA ALA A 195 10.48 -4.10 23.26
C ALA A 195 11.16 -3.18 22.22
N LYS A 196 12.03 -3.75 21.38
CA LYS A 196 12.65 -3.03 20.26
C LYS A 196 11.60 -2.45 19.33
N ALA A 197 10.60 -3.23 18.92
CA ALA A 197 9.54 -2.78 18.03
C ALA A 197 8.72 -1.62 18.63
N ILE A 198 8.44 -1.65 19.94
CA ILE A 198 7.77 -0.54 20.64
C ILE A 198 8.62 0.73 20.56
N THR A 199 9.93 0.63 20.80
CA THR A 199 10.82 1.81 20.80
C THR A 199 11.11 2.38 19.42
N MET A 200 11.03 1.59 18.35
CA MET A 200 11.31 2.08 16.98
C MET A 200 10.20 2.91 16.37
N ILE A 201 8.99 2.89 16.94
CA ILE A 201 7.83 3.54 16.35
C ILE A 201 7.80 5.00 16.80
N GLU A 202 8.39 5.85 15.96
CA GLU A 202 8.41 7.30 16.19
C GLU A 202 7.32 8.03 15.39
N PRO A 203 6.61 9.01 15.98
CA PRO A 203 5.60 9.81 15.29
C PRO A 203 6.13 10.58 14.08
N THR A 204 7.43 10.88 14.04
CA THR A 204 8.13 11.46 12.88
C THR A 204 9.62 11.16 12.94
N PRO A 205 10.11 10.15 12.20
CA PRO A 205 11.54 9.86 12.16
C PRO A 205 12.37 11.04 11.69
N SER A 206 13.52 11.26 12.33
CA SER A 206 14.44 12.39 12.07
C SER A 206 14.91 12.48 10.61
N PHE A 207 15.05 11.36 9.91
CA PHE A 207 15.44 11.36 8.49
C PHE A 207 14.41 12.01 7.57
N TYR A 208 13.15 12.18 8.00
CA TYR A 208 12.18 12.99 7.27
C TYR A 208 12.44 14.50 7.41
N GLN A 209 13.12 14.94 8.48
CA GLN A 209 13.42 16.35 8.73
C GLN A 209 14.53 16.87 7.82
N GLY A 210 15.55 16.06 7.50
CA GLY A 210 16.63 16.48 6.59
C GLY A 210 16.15 16.87 5.18
N GLN A 211 15.00 16.37 4.73
CA GLN A 211 14.38 16.82 3.47
C GLN A 211 13.72 18.20 3.59
N PHE A 212 13.16 18.55 4.76
CA PHE A 212 12.59 19.87 5.02
C PHE A 212 13.66 20.97 5.00
N ASP A 213 14.80 20.74 5.66
CA ASP A 213 15.88 21.73 5.74
C ASP A 213 16.53 22.02 4.38
N SER A 214 16.65 20.98 3.53
CA SER A 214 17.19 21.12 2.18
C SER A 214 16.28 21.89 1.22
N HIS A 215 14.95 21.81 1.41
CA HIS A 215 13.97 22.53 0.59
C HIS A 215 13.78 23.98 1.04
N ILE A 216 13.92 24.27 2.34
CA ILE A 216 13.89 25.65 2.85
C ILE A 216 15.17 26.39 2.44
N SER A 217 16.36 25.76 2.56
CA SER A 217 17.62 26.39 2.17
C SER A 217 17.69 26.78 0.69
N ARG A 218 17.09 25.99 -0.21
CA ARG A 218 17.02 26.33 -1.64
C ARG A 218 16.05 27.48 -1.97
N LYS A 219 15.07 27.78 -1.12
CA LYS A 219 14.14 28.90 -1.34
C LYS A 219 14.67 30.24 -0.81
N THR A 220 15.69 30.23 0.06
CA THR A 220 16.33 31.45 0.58
C THR A 220 17.51 31.93 -0.25
N GLU A 221 18.01 31.12 -1.20
CA GLU A 221 18.90 31.60 -2.25
C GLU A 221 18.09 32.42 -3.26
N THR A 222 17.91 33.70 -2.93
CA THR A 222 17.54 34.71 -3.93
C THR A 222 18.59 34.61 -5.04
N PRO A 223 18.21 34.32 -6.31
CA PRO A 223 19.18 34.31 -7.38
C PRO A 223 19.78 35.70 -7.44
N ALA A 224 21.08 35.81 -7.16
CA ALA A 224 21.82 37.04 -7.40
C ALA A 224 21.55 37.40 -8.86
N THR A 225 20.90 38.54 -9.07
CA THR A 225 20.62 39.12 -10.37
C THR A 225 21.95 39.43 -11.04
N SER A 226 22.51 38.43 -11.73
CA SER A 226 23.56 38.60 -12.71
C SER A 226 22.99 39.50 -13.81
N THR A 227 23.33 40.78 -13.74
CA THR A 227 23.06 41.83 -14.73
C THR A 227 23.98 41.69 -15.93
N THR A 228 24.15 40.47 -16.45
CA THR A 228 24.83 40.25 -17.71
C THR A 228 23.75 40.16 -18.79
N PRO A 229 23.61 41.17 -19.67
CA PRO A 229 22.66 41.10 -20.77
C PRO A 229 22.98 39.89 -21.66
N PRO A 230 21.97 39.16 -22.15
CA PRO A 230 22.19 38.03 -23.03
C PRO A 230 22.91 38.51 -24.30
N PRO A 231 23.87 37.72 -24.84
CA PRO A 231 24.52 38.05 -26.10
C PRO A 231 23.48 38.17 -27.21
N ALA A 232 23.67 39.17 -28.07
CA ALA A 232 22.78 39.43 -29.19
C ALA A 232 22.64 38.17 -30.07
N PRO A 233 21.41 37.84 -30.53
CA PRO A 233 21.20 36.69 -31.39
C PRO A 233 21.99 36.86 -32.70
N SER A 234 22.74 35.82 -33.07
CA SER A 234 23.44 35.78 -34.34
C SER A 234 22.45 35.91 -35.51
N PRO A 235 22.80 36.65 -36.57
CA PRO A 235 21.95 36.78 -37.74
C PRO A 235 21.71 35.41 -38.39
N PRO A 236 20.50 35.16 -38.94
CA PRO A 236 20.21 33.92 -39.63
C PRO A 236 21.09 33.77 -40.88
N PRO A 237 21.53 32.55 -41.22
CA PRO A 237 22.30 32.31 -42.43
C PRO A 237 21.49 32.65 -43.67
N SER A 238 22.16 33.23 -44.68
CA SER A 238 21.57 33.56 -45.98
C SER A 238 20.97 32.33 -46.66
N PRO A 239 19.82 32.46 -47.35
CA PRO A 239 19.21 31.36 -48.06
C PRO A 239 20.08 30.91 -49.24
N ALA A 240 20.26 29.60 -49.36
CA ALA A 240 20.89 28.96 -50.52
C ALA A 240 20.02 29.14 -51.77
N PRO A 241 20.63 29.23 -52.98
CA PRO A 241 19.91 29.34 -54.23
C PRO A 241 19.12 28.05 -54.56
N PRO A 242 18.03 28.16 -55.34
CA PRO A 242 17.17 27.03 -55.66
C PRO A 242 17.79 26.14 -56.74
N GLU A 243 17.95 24.86 -56.44
CA GLU A 243 18.17 23.83 -57.47
C GLU A 243 16.83 23.25 -57.94
N ALA A 244 16.77 23.05 -59.25
CA ALA A 244 15.59 22.73 -60.02
C ALA A 244 15.19 21.25 -59.94
N SER A 245 13.87 21.05 -59.79
CA SER A 245 13.00 19.98 -60.35
C SER A 245 13.62 18.67 -60.86
N ALA A 246 13.13 17.54 -60.32
CA ALA A 246 12.18 16.64 -61.01
C ALA A 246 12.03 15.34 -60.19
N ASP A 247 10.81 15.01 -59.76
CA ASP A 247 10.12 13.77 -60.15
C ASP A 247 8.83 13.55 -59.34
N ASP A 248 7.79 13.20 -60.10
CA ASP A 248 6.44 12.85 -59.68
C ASP A 248 6.42 11.54 -58.86
N ALA A 249 5.78 11.57 -57.68
CA ALA A 249 5.17 10.37 -57.11
C ALA A 249 4.03 10.71 -56.14
N LYS A 250 2.81 10.49 -56.65
CA LYS A 250 1.53 10.16 -56.00
C LYS A 250 1.42 10.33 -54.47
N ALA A 251 0.48 11.20 -54.13
CA ALA A 251 -0.16 11.34 -52.83
C ALA A 251 -0.94 10.08 -52.40
N ASP A 252 -0.87 9.77 -51.11
CA ASP A 252 -1.95 9.12 -50.36
C ASP A 252 -2.12 9.84 -49.01
N PRO A 253 -3.37 10.05 -48.55
CA PRO A 253 -3.68 10.94 -47.43
C PRO A 253 -3.42 10.31 -46.06
N ALA A 254 -2.94 11.14 -45.14
CA ALA A 254 -2.73 10.83 -43.73
C ALA A 254 -4.03 10.38 -43.03
N PRO A 255 -3.96 9.41 -42.11
CA PRO A 255 -5.11 9.04 -41.27
C PRO A 255 -5.37 10.10 -40.17
N PRO A 256 -6.64 10.32 -39.80
CA PRO A 256 -7.03 11.33 -38.82
C PRO A 256 -6.62 10.94 -37.40
N VAL A 257 -6.21 11.97 -36.66
CA VAL A 257 -6.01 11.98 -35.21
C VAL A 257 -7.35 11.72 -34.53
N ALA A 258 -7.45 10.63 -33.78
CA ALA A 258 -8.61 10.32 -32.96
C ALA A 258 -8.48 11.02 -31.59
N ASP A 259 -9.38 11.97 -31.34
CA ASP A 259 -9.72 12.49 -30.02
C ASP A 259 -10.46 11.40 -29.23
N ASP A 260 -9.82 10.84 -28.21
CA ASP A 260 -10.45 9.90 -27.28
C ASP A 260 -10.94 10.65 -26.03
N ALA A 261 -12.07 11.34 -26.19
CA ALA A 261 -12.88 11.83 -25.08
C ALA A 261 -13.67 10.64 -24.50
N ALA A 262 -13.09 9.97 -23.50
CA ALA A 262 -13.76 8.90 -22.76
C ALA A 262 -15.00 9.44 -22.03
N THR A 263 -16.15 9.26 -22.67
CA THR A 263 -17.48 9.52 -22.13
C THR A 263 -17.81 8.35 -21.19
N VAL A 264 -18.01 8.66 -19.90
CA VAL A 264 -18.44 7.69 -18.90
C VAL A 264 -19.90 7.36 -19.17
N ALA A 265 -20.15 6.22 -19.82
CA ALA A 265 -21.49 5.68 -19.96
C ALA A 265 -21.96 5.14 -18.60
N GLU A 266 -23.08 5.67 -18.11
CA GLU A 266 -23.84 5.11 -16.99
C GLU A 266 -24.28 3.69 -17.33
N VAL A 267 -23.83 2.72 -16.54
CA VAL A 267 -24.33 1.34 -16.58
C VAL A 267 -25.67 1.30 -15.84
N PRO A 268 -26.77 0.86 -16.47
CA PRO A 268 -28.05 0.73 -15.78
C PRO A 268 -27.96 -0.38 -14.73
N VAL A 269 -28.17 0.00 -13.47
CA VAL A 269 -28.28 -0.92 -12.33
C VAL A 269 -29.53 -1.79 -12.53
N LYS A 270 -29.30 -3.07 -12.85
CA LYS A 270 -30.35 -4.09 -12.92
C LYS A 270 -30.85 -4.36 -11.49
N PRO A 271 -32.17 -4.34 -11.22
CA PRO A 271 -32.68 -4.59 -9.87
C PRO A 271 -32.38 -6.02 -9.44
N ALA A 272 -31.88 -6.14 -8.21
CA ALA A 272 -31.49 -7.39 -7.58
C ALA A 272 -32.66 -8.39 -7.56
N SER A 273 -32.34 -9.60 -8.03
CA SER A 273 -33.19 -10.78 -7.93
C SER A 273 -33.47 -11.10 -6.46
N SER A 274 -34.72 -11.46 -6.20
CA SER A 274 -35.30 -11.86 -4.92
C SER A 274 -34.41 -12.79 -4.08
N ALA A 275 -34.22 -12.41 -2.82
CA ALA A 275 -33.51 -13.18 -1.80
C ALA A 275 -34.09 -14.60 -1.64
N PRO A 276 -33.24 -15.64 -1.49
CA PRO A 276 -33.71 -16.98 -1.15
C PRO A 276 -34.29 -17.01 0.28
N LYS A 277 -35.47 -17.63 0.37
CA LYS A 277 -36.24 -17.87 1.59
C LYS A 277 -35.40 -18.66 2.62
N PRO A 278 -35.34 -18.25 3.90
CA PRO A 278 -34.61 -18.99 4.91
C PRO A 278 -35.25 -20.37 5.17
N PRO A 279 -34.46 -21.43 5.38
CA PRO A 279 -34.98 -22.74 5.73
C PRO A 279 -35.64 -22.72 7.11
N ALA A 280 -36.75 -23.44 7.23
CA ALA A 280 -37.54 -23.57 8.45
C ALA A 280 -36.72 -24.22 9.59
N PRO A 281 -36.97 -23.84 10.85
CA PRO A 281 -36.25 -24.40 11.99
C PRO A 281 -36.53 -25.91 12.14
N SER A 282 -35.46 -26.69 12.03
CA SER A 282 -35.42 -28.11 12.36
C SER A 282 -35.67 -28.30 13.85
N ALA A 283 -36.73 -29.06 14.18
CA ALA A 283 -37.06 -29.47 15.53
C ALA A 283 -35.96 -30.39 16.09
N ARG A 284 -35.16 -29.90 17.04
CA ARG A 284 -34.27 -30.74 17.85
C ARG A 284 -35.07 -31.43 18.96
N HIS A 285 -35.35 -32.71 18.74
CA HIS A 285 -35.56 -33.71 19.79
C HIS A 285 -34.23 -34.04 20.48
N GLY A 286 -34.28 -34.36 21.77
CA GLY A 286 -33.29 -35.24 22.40
C GLY A 286 -32.75 -34.74 23.73
N GLY A 287 -33.27 -35.30 24.81
CA GLY A 287 -32.96 -34.93 26.19
C GLY A 287 -31.58 -35.39 26.69
N GLY A 288 -31.12 -34.72 27.74
CA GLY A 288 -29.95 -35.10 28.51
C GLY A 288 -30.10 -34.68 29.96
N LYS A 289 -30.63 -35.59 30.80
CA LYS A 289 -30.74 -35.44 32.25
C LYS A 289 -29.34 -35.22 32.86
N ARG A 290 -29.11 -34.11 33.56
CA ARG A 290 -27.95 -33.97 34.46
C ARG A 290 -28.38 -34.14 35.91
N ALA A 291 -27.86 -35.20 36.52
CA ALA A 291 -28.02 -35.51 37.93
C ALA A 291 -27.29 -34.49 38.81
N ARG A 292 -28.03 -33.93 39.77
CA ARG A 292 -27.51 -33.07 40.85
C ARG A 292 -26.87 -33.95 41.93
N ARG A 293 -25.55 -33.93 42.06
CA ARG A 293 -24.87 -34.42 43.27
C ARG A 293 -24.80 -33.27 44.28
N ARG A 294 -25.56 -33.40 45.36
CA ARG A 294 -25.34 -32.66 46.62
C ARG A 294 -24.09 -33.24 47.30
N ARG A 295 -23.18 -32.38 47.75
CA ARG A 295 -22.23 -32.72 48.82
C ARG A 295 -22.71 -32.04 50.10
N LYS A 296 -22.65 -32.84 51.18
CA LYS A 296 -22.71 -32.40 52.58
C LYS A 296 -21.44 -31.66 52.93
#